data_AF-A0A9Q9BH50-F1
#
_entry.id   AF-A0A9Q9BH50-F1
#
_cell.length_a   1.000
_cell.length_b   1.000
_cell.length_c   1.000
_cell.angle_alpha   90.00
_cell.angle_beta   90.00
_cell.angle_gamma   90.00
#
_symmetry.space_group_name_H-M   'P 1'
#
loop_
_entity.id
_entity.type
_entity.pdbx_description
1 polymer ?
#
loop_
_entity_poly.entity_id
_entity_poly.type
_entity_poly.pdbx_seq_one_letter_code
_entity_poly.pdbx_strand_id
1 'polypeptide(L)'
;MDSAVGKITPGFNFSNETFAENSWYFRNALVRANYNDLQNGIHATTEFLELFFENLLMDAEHELKNRYMHIEYDGKSADQSANVNISKCKNCTLEELAIMKELIRNPSITQKELARIIGKSERTIKTRTIEMQEKGLIARENGKRNGRWKVFIE
;
A
#
# COMPACT_ATOMS: atom_id res chain seq x y z
N MET A 1 34.15 -18.47 3.27
CA MET A 1 33.10 -17.90 4.13
C MET A 1 32.06 -18.99 4.25
N ASP A 2 32.15 -19.75 5.34
CA ASP A 2 31.34 -20.95 5.56
C ASP A 2 29.90 -20.55 5.93
N SER A 3 28.94 -20.90 5.07
CA SER A 3 27.53 -20.96 5.45
C SER A 3 27.35 -22.09 6.45
N ALA A 4 26.90 -21.76 7.65
CA ALA A 4 26.64 -22.71 8.72
C ALA A 4 25.41 -23.56 8.40
N VAL A 5 25.62 -24.74 7.82
CA VAL A 5 24.58 -25.75 7.61
C VAL A 5 24.18 -26.34 8.97
N GLY A 6 23.05 -25.90 9.50
CA GLY A 6 22.47 -26.41 10.73
C GLY A 6 21.81 -27.78 10.49
N LYS A 7 22.41 -28.86 11.00
CA LYS A 7 21.79 -30.20 10.98
C LYS A 7 20.72 -30.28 12.08
N ILE A 8 19.44 -30.23 11.70
CA ILE A 8 18.32 -30.38 12.65
C ILE A 8 17.78 -31.83 12.65
N THR A 9 18.13 -32.68 11.66
CA THR A 9 17.69 -34.10 11.61
C THR A 9 18.66 -34.97 10.80
N PRO A 10 18.97 -36.22 11.19
CA PRO A 10 19.82 -37.09 10.37
C PRO A 10 19.10 -37.43 9.05
N GLY A 11 19.57 -36.86 7.94
CA GLY A 11 19.07 -37.18 6.58
C GLY A 11 18.75 -35.98 5.69
N PHE A 12 18.67 -34.77 6.24
CA PHE A 12 18.40 -33.55 5.46
C PHE A 12 19.39 -32.43 5.85
N ASN A 13 20.09 -31.89 4.86
CA ASN A 13 20.88 -30.68 5.00
C ASN A 13 19.99 -29.49 4.66
N PHE A 14 19.35 -28.90 5.65
CA PHE A 14 18.62 -27.65 5.46
C PHE A 14 19.58 -26.48 5.67
N SER A 15 19.54 -25.46 4.81
CA SER A 15 20.14 -24.18 5.15
C SER A 15 19.22 -23.48 6.15
N ASN A 16 19.76 -23.09 7.30
CA ASN A 16 19.01 -22.25 8.25
C ASN A 16 18.72 -20.85 7.66
N GLU A 17 19.43 -20.51 6.58
CA GLU A 17 19.29 -19.26 5.84
C GLU A 17 17.88 -19.11 5.24
N THR A 18 17.34 -20.14 4.58
CA THR A 18 15.98 -20.11 4.00
C THR A 18 14.91 -19.79 5.05
N PHE A 19 15.03 -20.39 6.24
CA PHE A 19 14.12 -20.11 7.36
C PHE A 19 14.33 -18.71 7.93
N ALA A 20 15.57 -18.28 8.14
CA ALA A 20 15.89 -16.97 8.70
C ALA A 20 15.36 -15.83 7.80
N GLU A 21 15.60 -15.93 6.50
CA GLU A 21 15.17 -14.95 5.49
C GLU A 21 13.65 -14.84 5.37
N ASN A 22 12.94 -15.97 5.52
CA ASN A 22 11.49 -16.05 5.32
C ASN A 22 10.69 -16.20 6.63
N SER A 23 11.33 -15.97 7.78
CA SER A 23 10.73 -16.11 9.11
C SER A 23 9.46 -15.25 9.31
N TRP A 24 9.46 -14.04 8.76
CA TRP A 24 8.29 -13.15 8.80
C TRP A 24 7.12 -13.70 7.99
N TYR A 25 7.41 -14.27 6.82
CA TYR A 25 6.41 -14.94 5.98
C TYR A 25 5.81 -16.13 6.73
N PHE A 26 6.66 -17.01 7.28
CA PHE A 26 6.22 -18.18 8.04
C PHE A 26 5.31 -17.81 9.22
N ARG A 27 5.67 -16.77 9.98
CA ARG A 27 4.83 -16.26 11.08
C ARG A 27 3.45 -15.81 10.59
N ASN A 28 3.37 -15.15 9.43
CA ASN A 28 2.09 -14.69 8.88
C ASN A 28 1.28 -15.85 8.27
N ALA A 29 1.95 -16.84 7.69
CA ALA A 29 1.33 -18.05 7.19
C ALA A 29 0.65 -18.84 8.33
N LEU A 30 1.27 -18.90 9.52
CA LEU A 30 0.64 -19.47 10.71
C LEU A 30 -0.64 -18.73 11.12
N VAL A 31 -0.68 -17.40 10.98
CA VAL A 31 -1.91 -16.64 11.24
C VAL A 31 -3.00 -17.02 10.24
N ARG A 32 -2.68 -17.09 8.94
CA ARG A 32 -3.65 -17.51 7.90
C ARG A 32 -4.13 -18.94 8.08
N ALA A 33 -3.28 -19.83 8.58
CA ALA A 33 -3.66 -21.22 8.86
C ALA A 33 -4.59 -21.38 10.07
N ASN A 34 -4.68 -20.37 10.95
CA ASN A 34 -5.48 -20.45 12.18
C ASN A 34 -6.63 -19.43 12.24
N TYR A 35 -6.66 -18.45 11.34
CA TYR A 35 -7.65 -17.39 11.34
C TYR A 35 -8.90 -17.77 10.53
N ASN A 36 -10.07 -17.66 11.16
CA ASN A 36 -11.37 -17.81 10.53
C ASN A 36 -12.25 -16.61 10.88
N ASP A 37 -12.95 -16.08 9.89
CA ASP A 37 -13.99 -15.07 10.06
C ASP A 37 -15.13 -15.33 9.06
N LEU A 38 -16.13 -16.09 9.51
CA LEU A 38 -17.27 -16.52 8.69
C LEU A 38 -18.16 -15.36 8.24
N GLN A 39 -18.22 -14.26 9.01
CA GLN A 39 -19.06 -13.11 8.64
C GLN A 39 -18.51 -12.42 7.40
N ASN A 40 -17.18 -12.40 7.26
CA ASN A 40 -16.49 -11.86 6.11
C ASN A 40 -16.07 -12.94 5.09
N GLY A 41 -16.52 -14.20 5.27
CA GLY A 41 -16.22 -15.31 4.36
C GLY A 41 -14.75 -15.76 4.35
N ILE A 42 -14.00 -15.45 5.41
CA ILE A 42 -12.58 -15.77 5.52
C ILE A 42 -12.42 -17.11 6.21
N HIS A 43 -11.72 -18.03 5.54
CA HIS A 43 -11.41 -19.35 6.06
C HIS A 43 -9.91 -19.51 6.28
N ALA A 44 -9.58 -20.32 7.28
CA ALA A 44 -8.21 -20.76 7.51
C ALA A 44 -7.68 -21.51 6.29
N THR A 45 -6.42 -21.26 5.93
CA THR A 45 -5.74 -21.92 4.81
C THR A 45 -4.29 -22.25 5.14
N THR A 46 -3.84 -23.45 4.78
CA THR A 46 -2.47 -23.94 4.94
C THR A 46 -1.60 -23.70 3.72
N GLU A 47 -2.18 -23.22 2.61
CA GLU A 47 -1.49 -23.02 1.33
C GLU A 47 -0.16 -22.27 1.47
N PHE A 48 -0.10 -21.21 2.27
CA PHE A 48 1.13 -20.45 2.48
C PHE A 48 2.19 -21.21 3.28
N LEU A 49 1.76 -22.08 4.22
CA LEU A 49 2.70 -22.95 4.93
C LEU A 49 3.23 -24.04 4.00
N GLU A 50 2.39 -24.56 3.11
CA GLU A 50 2.78 -25.55 2.10
C GLU A 50 3.86 -24.97 1.19
N LEU A 51 3.67 -23.78 0.62
CA LEU A 51 4.70 -23.10 -0.20
C LEU A 51 6.02 -22.91 0.55
N PHE A 52 5.95 -22.54 1.84
CA PHE A 52 7.14 -22.39 2.67
C PHE A 52 7.87 -23.73 2.87
N PHE A 53 7.15 -24.80 3.16
CA PHE A 53 7.74 -26.13 3.37
C PHE A 53 8.22 -26.78 2.07
N GLU A 54 7.57 -26.52 0.94
CA GLU A 54 8.05 -26.95 -0.37
C GLU A 54 9.40 -26.30 -0.70
N ASN A 55 9.55 -25.00 -0.46
CA ASN A 55 10.85 -24.35 -0.58
C ASN A 55 11.90 -24.92 0.38
N LEU A 56 11.50 -25.20 1.63
CA LEU A 56 12.43 -25.64 2.66
C LEU A 56 12.85 -27.11 2.52
N LEU A 57 11.94 -28.00 2.10
CA LEU A 57 12.13 -29.45 2.11
C LEU A 57 12.36 -30.04 0.72
N MET A 58 11.84 -29.39 -0.32
CA MET A 58 11.86 -29.89 -1.70
C MET A 58 12.72 -29.02 -2.63
N ASP A 59 13.38 -27.99 -2.09
CA ASP A 59 14.18 -27.02 -2.86
C ASP A 59 13.35 -26.33 -3.97
N ALA A 60 12.05 -26.13 -3.71
CA ALA A 60 11.19 -25.39 -4.61
C ALA A 60 11.51 -23.88 -4.58
N GLU A 61 11.19 -23.19 -5.66
CA GLU A 61 11.45 -21.75 -5.82
C GLU A 61 10.16 -20.92 -5.78
N HIS A 62 9.23 -21.25 -4.86
CA HIS A 62 8.01 -20.47 -4.70
C HIS A 62 8.30 -19.07 -4.17
N GLU A 63 7.58 -18.08 -4.67
CA GLU A 63 7.75 -16.70 -4.24
C GLU A 63 7.02 -16.42 -2.92
N LEU A 64 7.78 -16.29 -1.83
CA LEU A 64 7.26 -16.08 -0.47
C LEU A 64 7.04 -14.59 -0.16
N LYS A 65 5.96 -14.00 -0.69
CA LYS A 65 5.60 -12.60 -0.40
C LYS A 65 4.38 -12.47 0.52
N ASN A 66 4.54 -11.69 1.58
CA ASN A 66 3.48 -11.40 2.55
C ASN A 66 2.21 -10.79 1.94
N ARG A 67 2.33 -10.07 0.82
CA ARG A 67 1.18 -9.47 0.12
C ARG A 67 0.16 -10.51 -0.34
N TYR A 68 0.61 -11.72 -0.68
CA TYR A 68 -0.27 -12.82 -1.11
C TYR A 68 -1.15 -13.32 0.04
N MET A 69 -0.68 -13.15 1.28
CA MET A 69 -1.42 -13.50 2.49
C MET A 69 -2.41 -12.41 2.94
N HIS A 70 -2.53 -11.30 2.23
CA HIS A 70 -3.55 -10.31 2.57
C HIS A 70 -4.93 -10.81 2.14
N ILE A 71 -5.96 -10.60 2.97
CA ILE A 71 -7.33 -11.07 2.69
C ILE A 71 -7.92 -10.38 1.46
N GLU A 72 -7.58 -9.10 1.26
CA GLU A 72 -8.04 -8.30 0.13
C GLU A 72 -7.13 -8.42 -1.11
N TYR A 73 -6.19 -9.38 -1.12
CA TYR A 73 -5.30 -9.58 -2.25
C TYR A 73 -6.07 -10.09 -3.47
N ASP A 74 -6.10 -9.31 -4.54
CA ASP A 74 -6.87 -9.60 -5.76
C ASP A 74 -6.02 -10.05 -6.95
N GLY A 75 -4.73 -10.35 -6.72
CA GLY A 75 -3.79 -10.73 -7.79
C GLY A 75 -3.30 -9.58 -8.66
N LYS A 76 -3.97 -8.42 -8.62
CA LYS A 76 -3.68 -7.25 -9.48
C LYS A 76 -2.71 -6.26 -8.82
N SER A 77 -2.49 -6.39 -7.51
CA SER A 77 -1.53 -5.57 -6.75
C SER A 77 -0.09 -6.12 -6.79
N ALA A 78 0.39 -6.54 -7.97
CA ALA A 78 1.84 -6.66 -8.18
C ALA A 78 2.51 -5.28 -8.07
N ASP A 79 1.75 -4.23 -8.38
CA ASP A 79 2.09 -2.85 -8.11
C ASP A 79 1.72 -2.50 -6.68
N GLN A 80 2.71 -1.98 -5.96
CA GLN A 80 2.55 -1.33 -4.66
C GLN A 80 1.26 -0.52 -4.65
N SER A 81 0.49 -0.64 -3.56
CA SER A 81 -0.68 0.17 -3.25
C SER A 81 -0.44 1.67 -3.50
N ALA A 82 -0.68 2.10 -4.73
CA ALA A 82 -0.69 3.47 -5.21
C ALA A 82 -1.29 3.50 -6.62
N ASN A 83 -2.39 2.77 -6.89
CA ASN A 83 -3.23 3.07 -8.05
C ASN A 83 -4.29 4.12 -7.68
N VAL A 84 -3.83 5.19 -7.04
CA VAL A 84 -4.37 6.51 -7.32
C VAL A 84 -3.20 7.20 -8.00
N ASN A 85 -3.38 7.66 -9.24
CA ASN A 85 -2.46 8.57 -9.94
C ASN A 85 -2.33 9.89 -9.15
N ILE A 86 -1.79 9.82 -7.96
CA ILE A 86 -1.21 10.93 -7.22
C ILE A 86 0.19 10.42 -7.03
N SER A 87 1.06 10.85 -7.93
CA SER A 87 2.48 10.53 -7.89
C SER A 87 2.99 10.73 -6.48
N LYS A 88 4.02 9.95 -6.12
CA LYS A 88 4.76 10.09 -4.88
C LYS A 88 5.34 11.51 -4.81
N CYS A 89 4.53 12.50 -4.44
CA CYS A 89 4.98 13.82 -4.09
C CYS A 89 5.85 13.57 -2.86
N LYS A 90 7.17 13.69 -3.04
CA LYS A 90 8.16 13.35 -2.03
C LYS A 90 7.99 14.15 -0.73
N ASN A 91 7.09 15.16 -0.69
CA ASN A 91 6.81 16.04 0.45
C ASN A 91 5.33 16.50 0.59
N CYS A 92 4.31 15.71 0.22
CA CYS A 92 2.91 16.09 0.49
C CYS A 92 2.38 15.51 1.82
N THR A 93 1.66 16.32 2.58
CA THR A 93 0.92 15.90 3.78
C THR A 93 -0.37 15.15 3.42
N LEU A 94 -0.91 14.36 4.35
CA LEU A 94 -2.18 13.65 4.18
C LEU A 94 -3.35 14.58 3.79
N GLU A 95 -3.33 15.82 4.26
CA GLU A 95 -4.35 16.81 3.92
C GLU A 95 -4.21 17.34 2.48
N GLU A 96 -2.98 17.55 2.01
CA GLU A 96 -2.71 17.96 0.63
C GLU A 96 -3.14 16.86 -0.36
N LEU A 97 -2.94 15.60 0.00
CA LEU A 97 -3.43 14.44 -0.78
C LEU A 97 -4.96 14.44 -0.87
N ALA A 98 -5.65 14.69 0.24
CA ALA A 98 -7.12 14.76 0.25
C ALA A 98 -7.64 15.90 -0.65
N ILE A 99 -6.99 17.07 -0.60
CA ILE A 99 -7.30 18.20 -1.48
C ILE A 99 -7.08 17.80 -2.95
N MET A 100 -5.91 17.27 -3.30
CA MET A 100 -5.62 16.87 -4.70
C MET A 100 -6.61 15.86 -5.23
N LYS A 101 -7.00 14.86 -4.43
CA LYS A 101 -8.01 13.86 -4.81
C LYS A 101 -9.35 14.50 -5.17
N GLU A 102 -9.81 15.48 -4.38
CA GLU A 102 -11.05 16.20 -4.66
C GLU A 102 -10.93 17.15 -5.86
N LEU A 103 -9.76 17.77 -6.08
CA LEU A 103 -9.51 18.60 -7.26
C LEU A 103 -9.48 17.77 -8.56
N ILE A 104 -8.95 16.55 -8.52
CA ILE A 104 -8.97 15.62 -9.66
C ILE A 104 -10.41 15.18 -9.97
N ARG A 105 -11.20 14.87 -8.92
CA ARG A 105 -12.61 14.49 -9.06
C ARG A 105 -13.47 15.63 -9.62
N ASN A 106 -13.25 16.85 -9.13
CA ASN A 106 -13.99 18.03 -9.56
C ASN A 106 -13.06 19.26 -9.71
N PRO A 107 -12.52 19.49 -10.92
CA PRO A 107 -11.63 20.63 -11.18
C PRO A 107 -12.28 22.00 -10.93
N SER A 108 -13.62 22.10 -11.01
CA SER A 108 -14.34 23.36 -10.83
C SER A 108 -14.80 23.60 -9.39
N ILE A 109 -14.40 22.74 -8.43
CA ILE A 109 -14.80 22.86 -7.03
C ILE A 109 -14.41 24.21 -6.41
N THR A 110 -15.31 24.74 -5.59
CA THR A 110 -15.07 25.98 -4.83
C THR A 110 -14.36 25.68 -3.51
N GLN A 111 -13.61 26.64 -2.98
CA GLN A 111 -12.94 26.47 -1.67
C GLN A 111 -13.93 26.19 -0.53
N LYS A 112 -15.15 26.74 -0.61
CA LYS A 112 -16.24 26.50 0.35
C LYS A 112 -16.70 25.04 0.33
N GLU A 113 -16.90 24.50 -0.86
CA GLU A 113 -17.32 23.10 -1.00
C GLU A 113 -16.20 22.13 -0.63
N LEU A 114 -14.96 22.46 -0.99
CA LEU A 114 -13.77 21.71 -0.58
C LEU A 114 -13.62 21.66 0.96
N ALA A 115 -13.89 22.78 1.64
CA ALA A 115 -13.90 22.84 3.11
C ALA A 115 -14.95 21.93 3.73
N ARG A 116 -16.15 21.86 3.13
CA ARG A 116 -17.24 20.98 3.55
C ARG A 116 -16.88 19.50 3.40
N ILE A 117 -16.28 19.11 2.27
CA ILE A 117 -15.92 17.71 1.99
C ILE A 117 -14.78 17.24 2.90
N ILE A 118 -13.76 18.08 3.11
CA ILE A 118 -12.56 17.72 3.90
C ILE A 118 -12.82 17.88 5.41
N GLY A 119 -13.90 18.56 5.81
CA GLY A 119 -14.23 18.80 7.21
C GLY A 119 -13.30 19.83 7.87
N LYS A 120 -12.88 20.85 7.12
CA LYS A 120 -11.97 21.91 7.58
C LYS A 120 -12.60 23.29 7.44
N SER A 121 -11.99 24.29 8.07
CA SER A 121 -12.44 25.68 7.91
C SER A 121 -12.09 26.21 6.52
N GLU A 122 -12.92 27.11 5.98
CA GLU A 122 -12.64 27.80 4.72
C GLU A 122 -11.29 28.54 4.76
N ARG A 123 -10.91 29.08 5.93
CA ARG A 123 -9.62 29.73 6.15
C ARG A 123 -8.46 28.75 5.96
N THR A 124 -8.55 27.56 6.56
CA THR A 124 -7.52 26.51 6.44
C THR A 124 -7.37 26.07 5.00
N ILE A 125 -8.47 25.81 4.30
CA ILE A 125 -8.43 25.44 2.88
C ILE A 125 -7.79 26.53 2.04
N LYS A 126 -8.15 27.80 2.27
CA LYS A 126 -7.55 28.93 1.56
C LYS A 126 -6.03 28.98 1.75
N THR A 127 -5.56 28.91 3.00
CA THR A 127 -4.12 28.88 3.31
C THR A 127 -3.43 27.71 2.63
N ARG A 128 -3.97 26.49 2.77
CA ARG A 128 -3.42 25.28 2.14
C ARG A 128 -3.36 25.39 0.62
N THR A 129 -4.40 25.89 -0.03
CA THR A 129 -4.40 26.04 -1.49
C THR A 129 -3.33 27.02 -1.98
N ILE A 130 -3.01 28.05 -1.19
CA ILE A 130 -1.91 28.99 -1.50
C ILE A 130 -0.56 28.27 -1.35
N GLU A 131 -0.33 27.58 -0.23
CA GLU A 131 0.88 26.79 0.00
C GLU A 131 1.11 25.75 -1.11
N MET A 132 0.04 25.07 -1.54
CA MET A 132 0.09 24.09 -2.63
C MET A 132 0.37 24.73 -4.00
N GLN A 133 -0.08 25.97 -4.23
CA GLN A 133 0.26 26.74 -5.43
C GLN A 133 1.74 27.17 -5.43
N GLU A 134 2.24 27.65 -4.29
CA GLU A 134 3.65 28.03 -4.12
C GLU A 134 4.59 26.84 -4.32
N LYS A 135 4.18 25.65 -3.86
CA LYS A 135 4.88 24.37 -4.09
C LYS A 135 4.80 23.86 -5.54
N GLY A 136 4.02 24.50 -6.40
CA GLY A 136 3.81 24.06 -7.78
C GLY A 136 2.95 22.80 -7.93
N LEU A 137 2.21 22.39 -6.89
CA LEU A 137 1.37 21.18 -6.92
C LEU A 137 0.05 21.41 -7.65
N ILE A 138 -0.50 22.63 -7.55
CA ILE A 138 -1.78 22.99 -8.15
C ILE A 138 -1.72 24.40 -8.76
N ALA A 139 -2.53 24.66 -9.79
CA ALA A 139 -2.76 25.98 -10.34
C ALA A 139 -4.24 26.23 -10.58
N ARG A 140 -4.63 27.51 -10.55
CA ARG A 140 -5.98 27.94 -10.94
C ARG A 140 -5.89 28.52 -12.35
N GLU A 141 -6.50 27.86 -13.33
CA GLU A 141 -6.63 28.36 -14.69
C GLU A 141 -7.94 29.17 -14.82
N ASN A 142 -7.92 30.28 -15.57
CA ASN A 142 -9.02 31.23 -15.81
C ASN A 142 -9.39 32.19 -14.65
N GLY A 143 -10.16 33.23 -15.00
CA GLY A 143 -10.56 34.31 -14.10
C GLY A 143 -11.56 33.92 -13.00
N LYS A 144 -11.79 34.84 -12.05
CA LYS A 144 -12.53 34.63 -10.78
C LYS A 144 -13.90 33.93 -10.90
N ARG A 145 -14.60 34.04 -12.03
CA ARG A 145 -15.94 33.47 -12.24
C ARG A 145 -15.94 32.05 -12.83
N ASN A 146 -14.94 31.68 -13.64
CA ASN A 146 -14.90 30.41 -14.38
C ASN A 146 -13.60 29.63 -14.16
N GLY A 147 -12.97 29.83 -13.00
CA GLY A 147 -11.70 29.18 -12.69
C GLY A 147 -11.84 27.65 -12.65
N ARG A 148 -10.82 26.92 -13.10
CA ARG A 148 -10.65 25.48 -12.87
C ARG A 148 -9.31 25.22 -12.19
N TRP A 149 -9.26 24.23 -11.31
CA TRP A 149 -8.04 23.75 -10.69
C TRP A 149 -7.36 22.76 -11.62
N LYS A 150 -6.06 22.91 -11.78
CA LYS A 150 -5.18 21.97 -12.47
C LYS A 150 -4.21 21.43 -11.44
N VAL A 151 -4.11 20.12 -11.34
CA VAL A 151 -3.16 19.43 -10.47
C VAL A 151 -1.98 19.01 -11.33
N PHE A 152 -0.76 19.33 -10.90
CA PHE A 152 0.46 18.87 -11.53
C PHE A 152 0.90 17.59 -10.84
N ILE A 153 0.78 16.48 -11.57
CA ILE A 153 1.27 15.17 -11.14
C ILE A 153 2.64 15.02 -11.80
N GLU A 154 3.71 15.12 -11.03
CA GLU A 154 5.08 14.85 -11.47
C GLU A 154 5.53 13.46 -11.05
#